data_AF-A0A7K2NXP0-F1
#
_entry.id   AF-A0A7K2NXP0-F1
#
_cell.length_a   1.000
_cell.length_b   1.000
_cell.length_c   1.000
_cell.angle_alpha   90.00
_cell.angle_beta   90.00
_cell.angle_gamma   90.00
#
_symmetry.space_group_name_H-M   'P 1'
#
loop_
_entity.id
_entity.type
_entity.pdbx_description
1 polymer ?
#
loop_
_entity_poly.entity_id
_entity_poly.type
_entity_poly.pdbx_seq_one_letter_code
_entity_poly.pdbx_strand_id
1 'polypeptide(L)'
;RALGAALAACGCAEPPDLGREQAAYEVTGAAGDLCTPVLSWGDMDVSPCLARAETTHDPSGFTVRYAALDDLIRMRRALGRPKDHRRADELTRLLP
;
A
#
# COMPACT_ATOMS: atom_id res chain seq x y z
N ARG A 1 -18.61 6.25 -10.96
CA ARG A 1 -18.58 6.06 -12.44
C ARG A 1 -17.26 6.52 -13.06
N ALA A 2 -16.70 7.68 -12.69
CA ALA A 2 -15.39 8.14 -13.20
C ALA A 2 -14.20 7.21 -12.86
N LEU A 3 -14.19 6.64 -11.65
CA LEU A 3 -13.14 5.72 -11.20
C LEU A 3 -13.07 4.42 -12.04
N GLY A 4 -14.23 3.86 -12.41
CA GLY A 4 -14.28 2.63 -13.21
C GLY A 4 -13.76 2.81 -14.65
N ALA A 5 -14.00 3.97 -15.26
CA ALA A 5 -13.49 4.29 -16.59
C ALA A 5 -11.97 4.52 -16.60
N ALA A 6 -11.43 5.14 -15.55
CA ALA A 6 -9.99 5.34 -15.40
C ALA A 6 -9.23 4.01 -15.20
N LEU A 7 -9.80 3.08 -14.42
CA LEU A 7 -9.21 1.75 -14.21
C LEU A 7 -9.19 0.90 -15.49
N ALA A 8 -10.28 0.91 -16.27
CA ALA A 8 -10.35 0.21 -17.55
C ALA A 8 -9.37 0.76 -18.59
N ALA A 9 -9.15 2.08 -18.62
CA ALA A 9 -8.19 2.73 -19.51
C ALA A 9 -6.72 2.36 -19.20
N CYS A 10 -6.43 1.94 -17.97
CA CYS A 10 -5.12 1.46 -17.55
C CYS A 10 -4.97 -0.08 -17.63
N GLY A 11 -5.89 -0.78 -18.30
CA GLY A 11 -5.83 -2.24 -18.46
C GLY A 11 -6.31 -3.02 -17.24
N CYS A 12 -6.80 -2.36 -16.18
CA CYS A 12 -7.46 -3.02 -15.06
C CYS A 12 -8.92 -3.33 -15.43
N ALA A 13 -9.11 -4.46 -16.11
CA ALA A 13 -10.42 -4.89 -16.60
C ALA A 13 -11.38 -5.33 -15.48
N GLU A 14 -10.87 -5.63 -14.29
CA GLU A 14 -11.66 -6.00 -13.11
C GLU A 14 -11.18 -5.25 -11.87
N PRO A 15 -12.08 -4.88 -10.93
CA PRO A 15 -11.67 -4.38 -9.62
C PRO A 15 -10.76 -5.41 -8.93
N PRO A 16 -9.73 -4.99 -8.18
CA PRO A 16 -8.83 -5.92 -7.53
C PRO A 16 -9.64 -6.80 -6.57
N ASP A 17 -9.54 -8.11 -6.77
CA ASP A 17 -10.14 -9.10 -5.88
C ASP A 17 -9.45 -9.03 -4.51
N LEU A 18 -10.18 -8.47 -3.53
CA LEU A 18 -9.70 -8.21 -2.18
C LEU A 18 -9.62 -9.48 -1.33
N GLY A 19 -10.08 -10.63 -1.85
CA GLY A 19 -10.05 -11.94 -1.18
C GLY A 19 -8.88 -12.84 -1.56
N ARG A 20 -7.94 -12.39 -2.42
CA ARG A 20 -6.83 -13.23 -2.90
C ARG A 20 -5.76 -13.49 -1.84
N GLU A 21 -5.21 -14.70 -1.89
CA GLU A 21 -4.02 -15.09 -1.15
C GLU A 21 -2.82 -14.20 -1.50
N GLN A 22 -1.92 -14.07 -0.54
CA GLN A 22 -0.71 -13.27 -0.64
C GLN A 22 0.16 -13.78 -1.81
N ALA A 23 0.35 -12.93 -2.82
CA ALA A 23 1.20 -13.25 -3.96
C ALA A 23 2.59 -12.62 -3.80
N ALA A 24 3.62 -13.39 -4.08
CA ALA A 24 5.00 -12.90 -4.17
C ALA A 24 5.13 -11.95 -5.38
N TYR A 25 5.85 -10.85 -5.18
CA TYR A 25 6.15 -9.83 -6.18
C TYR A 25 7.66 -9.64 -6.28
N GLU A 26 8.17 -9.66 -7.51
CA GLU A 26 9.59 -9.42 -7.78
C GLU A 26 9.75 -8.69 -9.10
N VAL A 27 10.52 -7.60 -9.08
CA VAL A 27 10.99 -6.84 -10.24
C VAL A 27 12.42 -6.38 -9.99
N THR A 28 13.12 -5.94 -11.04
CA THR A 28 14.47 -5.38 -10.91
C THR A 28 14.45 -4.18 -9.97
N GLY A 29 15.04 -4.34 -8.77
CA GLY A 29 15.14 -3.30 -7.75
C GLY A 29 14.06 -3.31 -6.66
N ALA A 30 13.06 -4.21 -6.72
CA ALA A 30 12.07 -4.36 -5.66
C ALA A 30 11.51 -5.79 -5.59
N ALA A 31 11.45 -6.35 -4.39
CA ALA A 31 10.84 -7.66 -4.14
C ALA A 31 10.10 -7.68 -2.80
N GLY A 32 9.08 -8.51 -2.67
CA GLY A 32 8.31 -8.70 -1.44
C GLY A 32 6.94 -9.30 -1.69
N ASP A 33 6.10 -9.31 -0.67
CA ASP A 33 4.71 -9.73 -0.83
C ASP A 33 3.83 -8.53 -1.17
N LEU A 34 2.89 -8.71 -2.11
CA LEU A 34 1.84 -7.71 -2.33
C LEU A 34 1.02 -7.63 -1.05
N CYS A 35 1.09 -6.49 -0.36
CA CYS A 35 0.30 -6.25 0.84
C CYS A 35 -1.19 -6.35 0.48
N THR A 36 -1.85 -7.39 0.96
CA THR A 36 -3.29 -7.51 0.81
C THR A 36 -3.97 -6.59 1.83
N PRO A 37 -5.15 -6.03 1.50
CA PRO A 37 -5.95 -5.22 2.43
C PRO A 37 -6.33 -5.97 3.72
N VAL A 38 -6.19 -7.31 3.73
CA VAL A 38 -6.55 -8.23 4.82
C VAL A 38 -5.40 -8.42 5.83
N LEU A 39 -4.39 -7.55 5.83
CA LEU A 39 -3.52 -7.46 7.01
C LEU A 39 -4.38 -7.03 8.20
N SER A 40 -4.27 -7.74 9.32
CA SER A 40 -4.91 -7.33 10.57
C SER A 40 -4.24 -6.05 11.07
N TRP A 41 -4.73 -4.90 10.61
CA TRP A 41 -4.31 -3.56 11.02
C TRP A 41 -4.70 -3.22 12.47
N GLY A 42 -4.94 -4.24 13.31
CA GLY A 42 -5.61 -4.10 14.60
C GLY A 42 -6.94 -3.36 14.43
N ASP A 43 -7.13 -2.32 15.23
CA ASP A 43 -8.31 -1.44 15.21
C ASP A 43 -8.15 -0.21 14.29
N MET A 44 -7.08 -0.15 13.48
CA MET A 44 -6.83 1.00 12.62
C MET A 44 -7.73 0.96 11.37
N ASP A 45 -8.56 1.99 11.20
CA ASP A 45 -9.17 2.29 9.91
C ASP A 45 -8.10 2.85 8.95
N VAL A 46 -7.73 2.05 7.96
CA VAL A 46 -6.72 2.38 6.95
C VAL A 46 -7.29 3.15 5.76
N SER A 47 -8.62 3.24 5.63
CA SER A 47 -9.29 3.88 4.49
C SER A 47 -8.82 5.34 4.27
N PRO A 48 -8.66 6.18 5.31
CA PRO A 48 -8.15 7.54 5.15
C PRO A 48 -6.70 7.60 4.65
N CYS A 49 -5.85 6.67 5.08
CA CYS A 49 -4.45 6.59 4.63
C CYS A 49 -4.39 6.24 3.14
N LEU A 50 -5.24 5.31 2.70
CA LEU A 50 -5.36 4.98 1.28
C LEU A 50 -5.88 6.19 0.50
N ALA A 51 -6.92 6.87 0.98
CA ALA A 51 -7.49 8.04 0.29
C ALA A 51 -6.45 9.16 0.06
N ARG A 52 -5.49 9.32 0.97
CA ARG A 52 -4.39 10.30 0.87
C ARG A 52 -3.17 9.80 0.08
N ALA A 53 -3.09 8.51 -0.25
CA ALA A 53 -1.91 7.95 -0.88
C ALA A 53 -1.65 8.59 -2.25
N GLU A 54 -0.39 8.96 -2.48
CA GLU A 54 0.07 9.43 -3.79
C GLU A 54 0.07 8.26 -4.77
N THR A 55 -0.32 8.54 -6.01
CA THR A 55 -0.44 7.52 -7.06
C THR A 55 0.56 7.80 -8.17
N THR A 56 1.30 6.77 -8.55
CA THR A 56 2.14 6.78 -9.76
C THR A 56 1.90 5.51 -10.57
N HIS A 57 2.51 5.45 -11.75
CA HIS A 57 2.45 4.31 -12.63
C HIS A 57 3.87 3.81 -12.94
N ASP A 58 4.07 2.49 -12.92
CA ASP A 58 5.31 1.90 -13.39
C ASP A 58 5.38 1.86 -14.93
N PRO A 59 6.54 1.58 -15.55
CA PRO A 59 6.66 1.50 -17.01
C PRO A 59 5.80 0.41 -17.68
N SER A 60 5.32 -0.57 -16.91
CA SER A 60 4.42 -1.64 -17.38
C SER A 60 2.94 -1.29 -17.20
N GLY A 61 2.63 -0.11 -16.65
CA GLY A 61 1.27 0.39 -16.43
C GLY A 61 0.67 0.07 -15.05
N PHE A 62 1.43 -0.56 -14.15
CA PHE A 62 0.93 -0.86 -12.80
C PHE A 62 0.73 0.40 -11.99
N THR A 63 -0.44 0.50 -11.33
CA THR A 63 -0.72 1.57 -10.39
C THR A 63 0.01 1.29 -9.07
N VAL A 64 0.94 2.17 -8.71
CA VAL A 64 1.68 2.12 -7.44
C VAL A 64 1.19 3.24 -6.54
N ARG A 65 0.80 2.89 -5.30
CA ARG A 65 0.29 3.85 -4.31
C ARG A 65 1.24 3.97 -3.14
N TYR A 66 1.70 5.18 -2.85
CA TYR A 66 2.57 5.50 -1.73
C TYR A 66 1.79 6.18 -0.62
N ALA A 67 1.79 5.59 0.58
CA ALA A 67 1.27 6.26 1.76
C ALA A 67 2.18 7.44 2.14
N ALA A 68 1.58 8.52 2.63
CA ALA A 68 2.32 9.63 3.23
C ALA A 68 3.18 9.12 4.41
N LEU A 69 4.28 9.82 4.72
CA LEU A 69 5.23 9.38 5.75
C LEU A 69 4.56 9.16 7.12
N ASP A 70 3.71 10.10 7.55
CA ASP A 70 2.94 9.99 8.81
C ASP A 70 1.98 8.79 8.80
N ASP A 71 1.31 8.57 7.68
CA ASP A 71 0.40 7.45 7.49
C ASP A 71 1.15 6.11 7.52
N LEU A 72 2.33 6.05 6.89
CA LEU A 72 3.17 4.87 6.90
C LEU A 72 3.67 4.55 8.32
N ILE A 73 4.04 5.55 9.11
CA ILE A 73 4.41 5.37 10.52
C ILE A 73 3.24 4.78 11.30
N ARG A 74 2.03 5.36 11.15
CA ARG A 74 0.82 4.89 11.83
C ARG A 74 0.47 3.45 11.46
N MET A 75 0.50 3.13 10.18
CA MET A 75 0.24 1.78 9.66
C MET A 75 1.25 0.76 10.22
N ARG A 76 2.54 1.12 10.30
CA ARG A 76 3.58 0.24 10.87
C ARG A 76 3.37 -0.02 12.36
N ARG A 77 2.95 0.99 13.13
CA ARG A 77 2.61 0.80 14.55
C ARG A 77 1.40 -0.13 14.72
N ALA A 78 0.38 0.03 13.87
CA ALA A 78 -0.83 -0.79 13.93
C ALA A 78 -0.56 -2.28 13.64
N LEU A 79 0.40 -2.60 12.76
CA LEU A 79 0.81 -4.00 12.50
C LEU A 79 1.54 -4.65 13.67
N GLY A 80 2.19 -3.89 14.54
CA GLY A 80 2.69 -4.35 15.85
C GLY A 80 3.88 -5.31 15.87
N ARG A 81 4.34 -5.85 14.73
CA ARG A 81 5.48 -6.79 14.72
C ARG A 81 6.78 -6.04 15.09
N PRO A 82 7.76 -6.70 15.75
CA PRO A 82 9.01 -6.04 16.15
C PRO A 82 9.74 -5.30 15.01
N LYS A 83 9.72 -5.86 13.79
CA LYS A 83 10.31 -5.21 12.61
C LYS A 83 9.56 -3.95 12.17
N ASP A 84 8.24 -3.91 12.35
CA ASP A 84 7.42 -2.76 11.97
C ASP A 84 7.61 -1.62 12.98
N HIS A 85 7.74 -1.91 14.27
CA HIS A 85 8.09 -0.90 15.28
C HIS A 85 9.46 -0.27 15.03
N ARG A 86 10.49 -1.08 14.77
CA ARG A 86 11.82 -0.56 14.41
C ARG A 86 11.73 0.34 13.18
N ARG A 87 11.00 -0.10 12.15
CA ARG A 87 10.83 0.70 10.92
C ARG A 87 10.08 2.01 11.20
N ALA A 88 9.06 2.00 12.05
CA ALA A 88 8.37 3.21 12.45
C ALA A 88 9.29 4.19 13.20
N ASP A 89 10.19 3.69 14.06
CA ASP A 89 11.20 4.52 14.73
C ASP A 89 12.17 5.16 13.73
N GLU A 90 12.63 4.39 12.74
CA GLU A 90 13.49 4.90 11.66
C GLU A 90 12.80 6.00 10.84
N LEU A 91 11.55 5.77 10.44
CA LEU A 91 10.75 6.73 9.67
C LEU A 91 10.44 8.00 10.46
N THR A 92 10.21 7.89 11.77
CA THR A 92 9.98 9.05 12.64
C THR A 92 11.17 10.01 12.64
N ARG A 93 12.40 9.50 12.45
CA ARG A 93 13.61 10.34 12.37
C ARG A 93 13.73 11.11 11.05
N LEU A 94 12.88 10.82 10.06
CA LEU A 94 12.82 11.55 8.78
C LEU A 94 11.80 12.69 8.81
N LEU A 95 10.99 12.79 9.87
CA LEU A 95 10.09 13.91 10.04
C LEU A 95 10.89 15.19 10.33
N PRO A 96 10.45 16.35 9.80
CA PRO A 96 11.12 17.63 10.01
C PRO A 96 11.05 18.14 11.45
#